data_AF-A0A5C4PDJ4-F1
#
_entry.id   AF-A0A5C4PDJ4-F1
#
_cell.length_a   1.000
_cell.length_b   1.000
_cell.length_c   1.000
_cell.angle_alpha   90.00
_cell.angle_beta   90.00
_cell.angle_gamma   90.00
#
_symmetry.space_group_name_H-M   'P 1'
#
loop_
_entity.id
_entity.type
_entity.pdbx_description
1 polymer ?
#
loop_
_entity_poly.entity_id
_entity_poly.type
_entity_poly.pdbx_seq_one_letter_code
_entity_poly.pdbx_strand_id
1 'polypeptide(L)'
;MTPVKGSMACRTPNGKPNTSKKPAPSNKRRSPRENPMPDLKTLRTRLQSGEHAFADTLAFIADGYDYQPQAFINGGVENAAGQNEGSCKTLGLALLEGLSDEEALLAFGEHYRSVLNTPDGSDHGNIRALMVHGLAGVKFAAQPLQRR
;
A
#
# COMPACT_ATOMS: atom_id res chain seq x y z
N MET A 1 60.38 -11.62 -69.65
CA MET A 1 60.20 -10.21 -69.23
C MET A 1 59.88 -10.19 -67.73
N THR A 2 60.83 -9.74 -66.91
CA THR A 2 60.60 -9.21 -65.55
C THR A 2 59.99 -7.80 -65.68
N PRO A 3 59.25 -7.24 -64.68
CA PRO A 3 59.76 -6.82 -63.36
C PRO A 3 58.77 -7.09 -62.20
N VAL A 4 58.93 -6.71 -60.92
CA VAL A 4 60.01 -6.57 -59.91
C VAL A 4 59.37 -5.85 -58.70
N LYS A 5 59.68 -6.30 -57.47
CA LYS A 5 59.74 -5.61 -56.15
C LYS A 5 58.50 -5.24 -55.32
N GLY A 6 58.68 -5.44 -54.00
CA GLY A 6 58.15 -4.62 -52.90
C GLY A 6 57.78 -5.44 -51.65
N SER A 7 58.73 -5.88 -50.80
CA SER A 7 59.27 -5.20 -49.59
C SER A 7 58.30 -5.01 -48.41
N MET A 8 58.63 -5.64 -47.27
CA MET A 8 58.54 -5.20 -45.85
C MET A 8 58.19 -6.40 -44.95
N ALA A 9 59.12 -6.98 -44.18
CA ALA A 9 59.72 -6.50 -42.94
C ALA A 9 58.83 -6.69 -41.68
N CYS A 10 59.24 -7.67 -40.87
CA CYS A 10 59.39 -7.64 -39.40
C CYS A 10 58.16 -7.35 -38.51
N ARG A 11 57.87 -8.25 -37.56
CA ARG A 11 58.26 -8.20 -36.13
C ARG A 11 57.33 -9.07 -35.28
N THR A 12 57.92 -9.69 -34.27
CA THR A 12 57.33 -10.52 -33.22
C THR A 12 56.32 -9.77 -32.35
N PRO A 13 55.43 -10.49 -31.65
CA PRO A 13 54.98 -10.05 -30.34
C PRO A 13 55.33 -11.10 -29.27
N ASN A 14 56.26 -10.75 -28.38
CA ASN A 14 56.44 -11.40 -27.10
C ASN A 14 55.84 -10.47 -26.04
N GLY A 15 54.72 -10.85 -25.44
CA GLY A 15 53.98 -10.05 -24.46
C GLY A 15 53.25 -10.95 -23.46
N LYS A 16 53.68 -10.89 -22.20
CA LYS A 16 53.26 -11.71 -21.06
C LYS A 16 51.77 -11.51 -20.70
N PRO A 17 51.07 -12.53 -20.17
CA PRO A 17 49.72 -12.36 -19.63
C PRO A 17 49.73 -11.58 -18.31
N ASN A 18 48.87 -10.56 -18.24
CA ASN A 18 48.63 -9.74 -17.05
C ASN A 18 47.62 -10.45 -16.14
N THR A 19 47.96 -10.66 -14.86
CA THR A 19 47.07 -11.24 -13.84
C THR A 19 46.05 -10.19 -13.38
N SER A 20 44.84 -10.20 -13.94
CA SER A 20 43.71 -9.44 -13.38
C SER A 20 43.16 -10.16 -12.14
N LYS A 21 43.47 -9.61 -10.96
CA LYS A 21 42.82 -9.98 -9.69
C LYS A 21 41.33 -9.64 -9.77
N LYS A 22 40.46 -10.66 -9.74
CA LYS A 22 39.02 -10.52 -9.48
C LYS A 22 38.81 -9.92 -8.07
N PRO A 23 37.97 -8.89 -7.88
CA PRO A 23 37.50 -8.54 -6.55
C PRO A 23 36.53 -9.62 -6.04
N ALA A 24 36.66 -9.96 -4.76
CA ALA A 24 35.75 -10.86 -4.05
C ALA A 24 34.32 -10.28 -3.99
N PRO A 25 33.27 -11.12 -3.99
CA PRO A 25 31.91 -10.66 -3.81
C PRO A 25 31.74 -10.11 -2.39
N SER A 26 31.39 -8.83 -2.29
CA SER A 26 31.05 -8.17 -1.05
C SER A 26 29.77 -8.79 -0.48
N ASN A 27 29.93 -9.54 0.60
CA ASN A 27 28.85 -10.14 1.37
C ASN A 27 28.10 -9.03 2.13
N LYS A 28 27.20 -8.31 1.45
CA LYS A 28 26.24 -7.43 2.12
C LYS A 28 25.31 -8.33 2.94
N ARG A 29 25.57 -8.40 4.25
CA ARG A 29 24.63 -8.87 5.26
C ARG A 29 23.24 -8.28 4.94
N ARG A 30 22.30 -9.12 4.51
CA ARG A 30 20.88 -8.77 4.53
C ARG A 30 20.52 -8.51 5.98
N SER A 31 20.11 -7.28 6.27
CA SER A 31 19.43 -6.94 7.52
C SER A 31 18.25 -7.90 7.72
N PRO A 32 17.87 -8.20 8.98
CA PRO A 32 16.72 -9.05 9.25
C PRO A 32 15.48 -8.45 8.56
N ARG A 33 14.66 -9.29 7.91
CA ARG A 33 13.31 -8.86 7.53
C ARG A 33 12.51 -8.73 8.81
N GLU A 34 12.63 -7.59 9.47
CA GLU A 34 11.53 -7.03 10.25
C GLU A 34 10.33 -7.00 9.29
N ASN A 35 9.27 -7.76 9.58
CA ASN A 35 8.04 -7.70 8.81
C ASN A 35 7.60 -6.24 8.83
N PRO A 36 7.75 -5.48 7.74
CA PRO A 36 7.47 -4.07 7.81
C PRO A 36 5.96 -3.98 8.00
N MET A 37 5.55 -3.33 9.09
CA MET A 37 4.19 -2.85 9.22
C MET A 37 3.77 -2.26 7.86
N PRO A 38 2.59 -2.62 7.31
CA PRO A 38 2.25 -2.22 5.95
C PRO A 38 2.32 -0.69 5.85
N ASP A 39 3.02 -0.21 4.82
CA ASP A 39 3.43 1.18 4.74
C ASP A 39 2.22 2.11 4.55
N LEU A 40 1.84 2.80 5.63
CA LEU A 40 0.73 3.75 5.65
C LEU A 40 0.90 4.86 4.59
N LYS A 41 2.13 5.28 4.31
CA LYS A 41 2.38 6.30 3.29
C LYS A 41 2.00 5.78 1.90
N THR A 42 2.39 4.55 1.59
CA THR A 42 1.98 3.88 0.36
C THR A 42 0.46 3.73 0.27
N LEU A 43 -0.22 3.37 1.37
CA LEU A 43 -1.69 3.32 1.38
C LEU A 43 -2.30 4.68 1.01
N ARG A 44 -1.90 5.76 1.69
CA ARG A 44 -2.42 7.12 1.43
C ARG A 44 -2.23 7.54 -0.03
N THR A 45 -1.07 7.24 -0.62
CA THR A 45 -0.83 7.51 -2.06
C THR A 45 -1.76 6.70 -2.96
N ARG A 46 -2.06 5.43 -2.64
CA ARG A 46 -2.99 4.61 -3.43
C ARG A 46 -4.43 5.11 -3.32
N LEU A 47 -4.87 5.53 -2.14
CA LEU A 47 -6.21 6.09 -1.93
C LEU A 47 -6.47 7.29 -2.86
N GLN A 48 -5.48 8.17 -2.99
CA GLN A 48 -5.54 9.36 -3.83
C GLN A 48 -5.55 9.09 -5.34
N SER A 49 -5.34 7.84 -5.78
CA SER A 49 -5.38 7.51 -7.21
C SER A 49 -6.80 7.53 -7.80
N GLY A 50 -7.83 7.45 -6.96
CA GLY A 50 -9.24 7.35 -7.39
C GLY A 50 -9.66 5.95 -7.86
N GLU A 51 -8.71 5.02 -8.01
CA GLU A 51 -8.96 3.65 -8.48
C GLU A 51 -8.89 2.59 -7.36
N HIS A 52 -8.55 2.98 -6.13
CA HIS A 52 -8.35 2.09 -4.99
C HIS A 52 -9.52 1.11 -4.77
N ALA A 53 -9.21 -0.17 -4.60
CA ALA A 53 -10.19 -1.22 -4.35
C ALA A 53 -10.44 -1.40 -2.85
N PHE A 54 -11.68 -1.63 -2.45
CA PHE A 54 -12.01 -1.83 -1.04
C PHE A 54 -11.30 -3.06 -0.44
N ALA A 55 -11.13 -4.11 -1.24
CA ALA A 55 -10.38 -5.30 -0.85
C ALA A 55 -8.93 -5.00 -0.44
N ASP A 56 -8.28 -4.00 -1.06
CA ASP A 56 -6.90 -3.62 -0.72
C ASP A 56 -6.84 -2.94 0.65
N THR A 57 -7.86 -2.18 1.04
CA THR A 57 -7.99 -1.65 2.41
C THR A 57 -8.08 -2.79 3.41
N LEU A 58 -8.93 -3.80 3.13
CA LEU A 58 -9.10 -4.94 4.03
C LEU A 58 -7.83 -5.79 4.13
N ALA A 59 -7.11 -5.98 3.02
CA ALA A 59 -5.83 -6.68 3.01
C ALA A 59 -4.77 -5.93 3.83
N PHE A 60 -4.66 -4.61 3.65
CA PHE A 60 -3.77 -3.76 4.44
C PHE A 60 -4.04 -3.89 5.95
N ILE A 61 -5.33 -3.88 6.34
CA ILE A 61 -5.72 -4.06 7.73
C ILE A 61 -5.38 -5.47 8.22
N ALA A 62 -5.70 -6.50 7.43
CA ALA A 62 -5.47 -7.90 7.80
C ALA A 62 -3.98 -8.22 7.99
N ASP A 63 -3.08 -7.57 7.25
CA ASP A 63 -1.64 -7.76 7.37
C ASP A 63 -1.04 -7.03 8.59
N GLY A 64 -1.52 -5.81 8.87
CA GLY A 64 -0.90 -4.92 9.86
C GLY A 64 -1.57 -4.84 11.22
N TYR A 65 -2.78 -5.37 11.38
CA TYR A 65 -3.61 -5.12 12.55
C TYR A 65 -4.34 -6.37 13.02
N ASP A 66 -4.51 -6.47 14.34
CA ASP A 66 -5.44 -7.39 14.96
C ASP A 66 -6.81 -6.74 15.06
N TYR A 67 -7.81 -7.42 14.50
CA TYR A 67 -9.20 -6.98 14.49
C TYR A 67 -10.01 -7.70 15.55
N GLN A 68 -10.79 -6.93 16.31
CA GLN A 68 -11.87 -7.44 17.15
C GLN A 68 -13.21 -6.82 16.73
N PRO A 69 -14.26 -7.64 16.54
CA PRO A 69 -15.60 -7.15 16.27
C PRO A 69 -16.07 -6.19 17.35
N GLN A 70 -16.54 -5.01 16.95
CA GLN A 70 -16.86 -3.95 17.90
C GLN A 70 -18.08 -3.16 17.45
N ALA A 71 -18.96 -2.88 18.40
CA ALA A 71 -20.10 -1.99 18.17
C ALA A 71 -19.64 -0.53 18.01
N PHE A 72 -20.28 0.20 17.10
CA PHE A 72 -19.97 1.59 16.82
C PHE A 72 -21.17 2.37 16.29
N ILE A 73 -21.12 3.68 16.47
CA ILE A 73 -22.06 4.64 15.90
C ILE A 73 -21.31 5.46 14.86
N ASN A 74 -21.94 5.72 13.72
CA ASN A 74 -21.42 6.62 12.69
C ASN A 74 -22.53 7.58 12.26
N GLY A 75 -22.49 8.82 12.76
CA GLY A 75 -23.46 9.85 12.36
C GLY A 75 -24.92 9.48 12.66
N GLY A 76 -25.16 8.72 13.73
CA GLY A 76 -26.49 8.21 14.09
C GLY A 76 -26.83 6.83 13.53
N VAL A 77 -26.01 6.26 12.64
CA VAL A 77 -26.12 4.85 12.22
C VAL A 77 -25.50 3.97 13.29
N GLU A 78 -26.31 3.13 13.94
CA GLU A 78 -25.86 2.17 14.94
C GLU A 78 -25.45 0.86 14.27
N ASN A 79 -24.32 0.31 14.70
CA ASN A 79 -23.77 -0.93 14.19
C ASN A 79 -23.42 -1.83 15.38
N ALA A 80 -24.03 -3.01 15.44
CA ALA A 80 -23.68 -4.03 16.44
C ALA A 80 -22.31 -4.65 16.12
N ALA A 81 -21.66 -5.23 17.14
CA ALA A 81 -20.43 -5.99 16.93
C ALA A 81 -20.66 -7.14 15.94
N GLY A 82 -19.76 -7.27 14.94
CA GLY A 82 -19.90 -8.25 13.86
C GLY A 82 -20.84 -7.84 12.72
N GLN A 83 -21.51 -6.69 12.82
CA GLN A 83 -22.21 -6.10 11.67
C GLN A 83 -21.34 -5.07 10.98
N ASN A 84 -21.51 -4.96 9.65
CA ASN A 84 -20.79 -3.99 8.83
C ASN A 84 -19.28 -4.02 9.10
N GLU A 85 -18.69 -5.23 9.21
CA GLU A 85 -17.31 -5.43 9.62
C GLU A 85 -16.31 -4.66 8.73
N GLY A 86 -16.62 -4.55 7.44
CA GLY A 86 -15.85 -3.73 6.52
C GLY A 86 -15.79 -2.26 6.95
N SER A 87 -16.93 -1.66 7.31
CA SER A 87 -16.99 -0.31 7.86
C SER A 87 -16.31 -0.22 9.23
N CYS A 88 -16.52 -1.20 10.11
CA CYS A 88 -15.86 -1.27 11.42
C CYS A 88 -14.33 -1.21 11.28
N LYS A 89 -13.77 -2.04 10.39
CA LYS A 89 -12.33 -2.09 10.08
C LYS A 89 -11.83 -0.78 9.48
N THR A 90 -12.46 -0.29 8.41
CA THR A 90 -12.00 0.91 7.71
C THR A 90 -12.08 2.17 8.58
N LEU A 91 -13.18 2.37 9.31
CA LEU A 91 -13.32 3.50 10.22
C LEU A 91 -12.38 3.37 11.44
N GLY A 92 -12.19 2.15 11.93
CA GLY A 92 -11.20 1.85 12.97
C GLY A 92 -9.78 2.22 12.54
N LEU A 93 -9.40 1.87 11.31
CA LEU A 93 -8.11 2.23 10.73
C LEU A 93 -7.99 3.76 10.61
N ALA A 94 -9.04 4.41 10.08
CA ALA A 94 -9.04 5.84 9.87
C ALA A 94 -8.80 6.63 11.16
N LEU A 95 -9.48 6.26 12.25
CA LEU A 95 -9.29 6.90 13.55
C LEU A 95 -7.92 6.57 14.17
N LEU A 96 -7.47 5.31 14.06
CA LEU A 96 -6.19 4.87 14.64
C LEU A 96 -4.98 5.50 13.95
N GLU A 97 -5.03 5.66 12.63
CA GLU A 97 -3.93 6.16 11.80
C GLU A 97 -4.03 7.66 11.47
N GLY A 98 -5.06 8.34 11.99
CA GLY A 98 -5.29 9.76 11.74
C GLY A 98 -5.47 10.06 10.25
N LEU A 99 -6.33 9.28 9.58
CA LEU A 99 -6.76 9.59 8.22
C LEU A 99 -7.71 10.80 8.22
N SER A 100 -7.72 11.55 7.13
CA SER A 100 -8.76 12.56 6.90
C SER A 100 -10.10 11.91 6.55
N ASP A 101 -11.19 12.68 6.61
CA ASP A 101 -12.51 12.24 6.17
C ASP A 101 -12.49 11.77 4.70
N GLU A 102 -11.76 12.50 3.85
CA GLU A 102 -11.57 12.15 2.44
C GLU A 102 -10.80 10.84 2.28
N GLU A 103 -9.67 10.67 2.98
CA GLU A 103 -8.90 9.41 2.95
C GLU A 103 -9.76 8.23 3.42
N ALA A 104 -10.57 8.41 4.47
CA ALA A 104 -11.47 7.38 4.97
C ALA A 104 -12.57 7.02 3.96
N LEU A 105 -13.15 8.00 3.26
CA LEU A 105 -14.12 7.76 2.18
C LEU A 105 -13.47 7.02 1.01
N LEU A 106 -12.28 7.44 0.57
CA LEU A 106 -11.50 6.77 -0.48
C LEU A 106 -11.15 5.33 -0.10
N ALA A 107 -10.94 5.04 1.18
CA ALA A 107 -10.64 3.70 1.67
C ALA A 107 -11.82 2.72 1.53
N PHE A 108 -13.04 3.21 1.26
CA PHE A 108 -14.19 2.37 0.85
C PHE A 108 -14.22 2.03 -0.64
N GLY A 109 -13.30 2.56 -1.44
CA GLY A 109 -13.08 2.17 -2.83
C GLY A 109 -14.33 2.23 -3.72
N GLU A 110 -14.69 1.11 -4.34
CA GLU A 110 -15.84 0.98 -5.23
C GLU A 110 -17.18 1.25 -4.54
N HIS A 111 -17.30 0.98 -3.25
CA HIS A 111 -18.53 1.27 -2.51
C HIS A 111 -18.77 2.77 -2.36
N TYR A 112 -17.71 3.55 -2.12
CA TYR A 112 -17.83 5.01 -2.09
C TYR A 112 -18.19 5.58 -3.46
N ARG A 113 -17.53 5.11 -4.52
CA ARG A 113 -17.84 5.50 -5.90
C ARG A 113 -19.29 5.15 -6.29
N SER A 114 -19.80 4.00 -5.85
CA SER A 114 -21.20 3.62 -6.08
C SER A 114 -22.19 4.57 -5.38
N VAL A 115 -21.88 5.00 -4.15
CA VAL A 115 -22.69 5.99 -3.43
C VAL A 115 -22.70 7.34 -4.15
N LEU A 116 -21.56 7.80 -4.67
CA LEU A 116 -21.48 9.03 -5.45
C LEU A 116 -22.34 8.98 -6.73
N ASN A 117 -22.45 7.80 -7.36
CA ASN A 117 -23.28 7.59 -8.54
C ASN A 117 -24.78 7.42 -8.22
N THR A 118 -25.15 7.28 -6.95
CA THR A 118 -26.53 7.06 -6.49
C THR A 118 -26.88 8.06 -5.39
N PRO A 119 -26.92 9.37 -5.66
CA PRO A 119 -27.12 10.39 -4.63
C PRO A 119 -28.39 10.16 -3.81
N ASP A 120 -29.49 9.74 -4.45
CA ASP A 120 -30.79 9.47 -3.80
C ASP A 120 -30.95 8.04 -3.27
N GLY A 121 -29.90 7.20 -3.35
CA GLY A 121 -29.93 5.83 -2.85
C GLY A 121 -29.91 5.75 -1.32
N SER A 122 -30.31 4.59 -0.78
CA SER A 122 -30.25 4.30 0.66
C SER A 122 -29.17 3.26 1.02
N ASP A 123 -28.44 2.74 0.02
CA ASP A 123 -27.39 1.75 0.22
C ASP A 123 -26.17 2.32 0.95
N HIS A 124 -25.40 1.44 1.59
CA HIS A 124 -24.16 1.79 2.29
C HIS A 124 -24.31 2.91 3.33
N GLY A 125 -25.26 2.76 4.27
CA GLY A 125 -25.56 3.76 5.29
C GLY A 125 -24.34 4.34 6.02
N ASN A 126 -23.32 3.54 6.32
CA ASN A 126 -22.08 4.03 6.93
C ASN A 126 -21.27 4.99 6.04
N ILE A 127 -21.19 4.74 4.74
CA ILE A 127 -20.47 5.63 3.82
C ILE A 127 -21.22 6.96 3.72
N ARG A 128 -22.54 6.93 3.59
CA ARG A 128 -23.38 8.13 3.55
C ARG A 128 -23.29 8.93 4.85
N ALA A 129 -23.36 8.26 5.99
CA ALA A 129 -23.20 8.92 7.29
C ALA A 129 -21.81 9.56 7.43
N LEU A 130 -20.76 8.90 6.94
CA LEU A 130 -19.40 9.45 6.93
C LEU A 130 -19.31 10.71 6.03
N MET A 131 -19.97 10.73 4.87
CA MET A 131 -20.01 11.92 4.00
C MET A 131 -20.66 13.13 4.67
N VAL A 132 -21.66 12.91 5.54
CA VAL A 132 -22.41 13.98 6.20
C VAL A 132 -21.72 14.45 7.49
N HIS A 133 -21.22 13.52 8.29
CA HIS A 133 -20.75 13.79 9.65
C HIS A 133 -19.23 13.73 9.82
N GLY A 134 -18.51 13.19 8.83
CA GLY A 134 -17.08 12.94 8.92
C GLY A 134 -16.72 11.92 10.00
N LEU A 135 -15.41 11.71 10.20
CA LEU A 135 -14.88 10.84 11.24
C LEU A 135 -15.24 11.32 12.65
N ALA A 136 -15.53 12.62 12.81
CA ALA A 136 -16.03 13.19 14.08
C ALA A 136 -17.37 12.59 14.52
N GLY A 137 -18.17 12.07 13.57
CA GLY A 137 -19.42 11.35 13.83
C GLY A 137 -19.24 9.90 14.27
N VAL A 138 -18.01 9.37 14.23
CA VAL A 138 -17.71 7.96 14.52
C VAL A 138 -17.34 7.77 15.99
N LYS A 139 -18.03 6.86 16.67
CA LYS A 139 -17.77 6.51 18.06
C LYS A 139 -17.81 5.00 18.22
N PHE A 140 -16.67 4.41 18.56
CA PHE A 140 -16.61 3.00 18.92
C PHE A 140 -16.82 2.81 20.42
N ALA A 141 -17.45 1.70 20.81
CA ALA A 141 -17.55 1.34 22.23
C ALA A 141 -16.20 0.87 22.82
N ALA A 142 -15.28 0.37 21.99
CA ALA A 142 -13.87 0.12 22.32
C ALA A 142 -13.01 0.20 21.05
N GLN A 143 -11.69 0.17 21.14
CA GLN A 143 -10.83 0.26 19.96
C GLN A 143 -10.92 -1.04 19.12
N PRO A 144 -11.35 -1.00 17.84
CA PRO A 144 -11.57 -2.21 17.03
C PRO A 144 -10.30 -2.82 16.44
N LEU A 145 -9.22 -2.04 16.34
CA LEU A 145 -7.95 -2.43 15.73
C LEU A 145 -6.78 -2.15 16.66
N GLN A 146 -5.84 -3.08 16.72
CA GLN A 146 -4.54 -2.89 17.37
C GLN A 146 -3.43 -3.16 16.35
N ARG A 147 -2.38 -2.32 16.34
CA ARG A 147 -1.21 -2.51 15.47
C ARG A 147 -0.46 -3.77 15.91
N ARG A 148 -0.02 -4.57 14.93
CA ARG A 148 0.86 -5.73 15.15
C ARG A 148 2.33 -5.34 15.26
#